data_AF-A0A935SSN5-F1
#
_entry.id   AF-A0A935SSN5-F1
#
_cell.length_a   1.000
_cell.length_b   1.000
_cell.length_c   1.000
_cell.angle_alpha   90.00
_cell.angle_beta   90.00
_cell.angle_gamma   90.00
#
_symmetry.space_group_name_H-M   'P 1'
#
loop_
_entity.id
_entity.type
_entity.pdbx_description
1 polymer ?
#
loop_
_entity_poly.entity_id
_entity_poly.type
_entity_poly.pdbx_seq_one_letter_code
_entity_poly.pdbx_strand_id
1 'polypeptide(L)'
;MKRNISILIGLCCLIAIGGDRVNGQAKAVDFSSISRAEIELLLADVAETNPKIVKQLAEDPAMKTKQIEDLRELLAFASQALRDSLAADPINKQELENIYAETVAVSYDREKNKGKAAKPPFGFITKDQVKAYWAEKETAGQRSHEAEFNDFLNAKIALLRTSSPDMKDREISKVEKDQSRDVFAKIRIYKAEYDQKEKAGTLPKLFIDKTYLKVKLQQAQFLARLCSEKIAERSKATDADISKYIAAHPNDTTASELPARDYARNKIEEDNEKRLTAEIVAANNIQVADDFTVPVMSPTTVKKEPVPSKRPVTKRP
;
A
#
# COMPACT_ATOMS: atom_id res chain seq x y z
N MET A 1 3.14 -19.73 10.43
CA MET A 1 3.99 -18.51 10.69
C MET A 1 3.63 -17.39 9.70
N LYS A 2 2.36 -17.07 9.54
CA LYS A 2 1.63 -15.79 9.64
C LYS A 2 2.51 -14.68 10.19
N ARG A 3 3.94 -14.84 9.97
CA ARG A 3 5.01 -13.96 10.51
C ARG A 3 4.92 -12.58 9.84
N ASN A 4 4.10 -11.64 10.56
CA ASN A 4 4.59 -10.34 11.04
C ASN A 4 4.84 -9.37 9.86
N ILE A 5 4.18 -9.67 8.65
CA ILE A 5 4.00 -8.53 7.73
C ILE A 5 2.90 -7.62 8.27
N SER A 6 2.39 -8.00 9.49
CA SER A 6 1.29 -7.19 10.06
C SER A 6 1.84 -6.06 10.94
N ILE A 7 3.23 -6.05 11.16
CA ILE A 7 3.69 -4.91 11.99
C ILE A 7 4.57 -4.00 11.13
N LEU A 8 4.89 -4.40 9.84
CA LEU A 8 5.43 -3.43 8.84
C LEU A 8 4.31 -2.82 8.01
N ILE A 9 3.10 -3.41 8.35
CA ILE A 9 1.85 -2.86 7.81
C ILE A 9 1.25 -1.88 8.83
N GLY A 10 1.91 -1.86 10.06
CA GLY A 10 1.35 -0.93 11.08
C GLY A 10 2.18 0.34 11.21
N LEU A 11 3.33 0.41 10.44
CA LEU A 11 4.03 1.72 10.32
C LEU A 11 3.99 2.20 8.87
N CYS A 12 3.25 1.38 8.01
CA CYS A 12 2.70 1.74 6.69
C CYS A 12 1.20 1.42 6.64
N CYS A 13 0.57 0.91 7.95
CA CYS A 13 -0.84 0.47 7.98
C CYS A 13 -1.62 1.37 8.93
N LEU A 14 -1.31 2.73 9.10
CA LEU A 14 -2.34 3.73 9.46
C LEU A 14 -2.39 4.81 8.40
N ILE A 15 -2.37 4.44 7.13
CA ILE A 15 -2.94 5.41 6.15
C ILE A 15 -3.83 4.63 5.18
N ALA A 16 -5.05 4.15 5.65
CA ALA A 16 -6.20 3.93 4.73
C ALA A 16 -6.53 5.20 3.94
N ILE A 17 -6.12 5.22 2.59
CA ILE A 17 -6.96 5.84 1.54
C ILE A 17 -6.19 5.75 0.21
N GLY A 18 -6.78 4.81 -0.64
CA GLY A 18 -7.43 4.55 -1.93
C GLY A 18 -6.70 5.26 -3.10
N GLY A 19 -5.91 4.54 -3.90
CA GLY A 19 -4.96 5.00 -4.92
C GLY A 19 -5.20 4.34 -6.28
N ASP A 20 -5.49 5.26 -7.43
CA ASP A 20 -5.51 5.33 -8.89
C ASP A 20 -4.11 5.13 -9.48
N ARG A 21 -4.18 4.57 -10.83
CA ARG A 21 -3.79 5.30 -12.06
C ARG A 21 -4.31 4.53 -13.28
N VAL A 22 -4.89 5.51 -14.40
CA VAL A 22 -4.93 5.37 -15.87
C VAL A 22 -4.01 6.42 -16.50
N ASN A 23 -3.12 6.12 -17.42
CA ASN A 23 -2.56 6.12 -18.78
C ASN A 23 -1.99 7.50 -19.13
N GLY A 24 -0.63 7.62 -18.98
CA GLY A 24 0.10 8.08 -20.19
C GLY A 24 1.59 8.28 -19.86
N GLN A 25 2.20 7.09 -19.74
CA GLN A 25 3.54 6.47 -19.79
C GLN A 25 4.30 6.71 -18.49
N ALA A 26 3.80 6.06 -17.45
CA ALA A 26 4.31 5.87 -16.08
C ALA A 26 5.84 5.68 -16.08
N LYS A 27 6.64 6.80 -16.09
CA LYS A 27 8.05 6.52 -15.71
C LYS A 27 8.17 5.20 -14.95
N ALA A 28 8.63 4.19 -15.69
CA ALA A 28 8.90 2.90 -15.00
C ALA A 28 9.38 3.13 -13.56
N VAL A 29 8.41 2.94 -12.67
CA VAL A 29 8.76 3.06 -11.24
C VAL A 29 9.94 2.13 -10.92
N ASP A 30 11.05 2.76 -10.52
CA ASP A 30 12.25 2.01 -10.10
C ASP A 30 12.16 1.66 -8.59
N PHE A 31 12.29 0.32 -8.34
CA PHE A 31 12.16 -0.09 -6.91
C PHE A 31 13.53 -0.50 -6.36
N SER A 32 14.57 -0.14 -7.10
CA SER A 32 15.89 -0.68 -6.71
C SER A 32 16.56 0.26 -5.69
N SER A 33 15.82 1.36 -5.32
CA SER A 33 16.50 2.20 -4.32
C SER A 33 15.49 3.15 -3.68
N ILE A 34 15.83 3.58 -2.50
CA ILE A 34 15.17 4.70 -1.81
C ILE A 34 16.25 5.57 -1.15
N SER A 35 16.21 6.84 -1.57
CA SER A 35 17.28 7.77 -1.14
C SER A 35 17.04 8.29 0.29
N ARG A 36 18.08 8.89 0.77
CA ARG A 36 17.96 9.54 2.11
C ARG A 36 16.85 10.60 2.10
N ALA A 37 16.83 11.42 1.08
CA ALA A 37 15.79 12.48 1.00
C ALA A 37 14.39 11.87 1.02
N GLU A 38 14.23 10.79 0.35
CA GLU A 38 12.90 10.15 0.33
C GLU A 38 12.53 9.59 1.71
N ILE A 39 13.51 8.97 2.34
CA ILE A 39 13.23 8.46 3.71
C ILE A 39 12.88 9.63 4.64
N GLU A 40 13.57 10.67 4.50
CA GLU A 40 13.28 11.82 5.40
C GLU A 40 11.90 12.39 5.09
N LEU A 41 11.52 12.34 3.84
CA LEU A 41 10.15 12.79 3.54
C LEU A 41 9.12 11.88 4.21
N LEU A 42 9.40 10.60 4.23
CA LEU A 42 8.47 9.67 4.90
C LEU A 42 8.40 9.95 6.40
N LEU A 43 9.53 10.22 6.92
CA LEU A 43 9.54 10.47 8.38
C LEU A 43 8.83 11.77 8.72
N ALA A 44 8.97 12.73 7.84
CA ALA A 44 8.26 14.00 8.10
C ALA A 44 6.74 13.77 8.11
N ASP A 45 6.30 12.98 7.23
CA ASP A 45 4.86 12.70 7.20
C ASP A 45 4.41 11.94 8.46
N VAL A 46 5.18 10.96 8.84
CA VAL A 46 4.84 10.19 10.04
C VAL A 46 4.87 11.10 11.29
N ALA A 47 5.81 11.96 11.24
CA ALA A 47 5.89 12.88 12.40
C ALA A 47 4.61 13.70 12.53
N GLU A 48 3.97 13.97 11.42
CA GLU A 48 2.72 14.75 11.48
C GLU A 48 1.53 13.88 11.93
N THR A 49 1.61 12.66 11.55
CA THR A 49 0.38 11.86 11.80
C THR A 49 0.58 10.96 13.01
N ASN A 50 1.87 10.63 13.26
CA ASN A 50 2.14 9.77 14.42
C ASN A 50 3.50 10.10 15.05
N PRO A 51 3.57 11.11 15.80
CA PRO A 51 4.86 11.59 16.34
C PRO A 51 5.47 10.58 17.32
N LYS A 52 4.72 9.75 17.96
CA LYS A 52 5.26 8.77 18.92
C LYS A 52 6.18 7.76 18.23
N ILE A 53 5.80 7.39 17.01
CA ILE A 53 6.62 6.39 16.30
C ILE A 53 7.97 7.02 15.88
N VAL A 54 7.94 8.30 15.60
CA VAL A 54 9.21 8.94 15.21
C VAL A 54 10.15 9.04 16.42
N LYS A 55 9.49 9.30 17.54
CA LYS A 55 10.32 9.33 18.76
C LYS A 55 10.91 7.95 19.06
N GLN A 56 10.12 6.96 18.90
CA GLN A 56 10.64 5.60 19.17
C GLN A 56 11.76 5.24 18.19
N LEU A 57 11.59 5.61 16.97
CA LEU A 57 12.63 5.32 15.98
C LEU A 57 13.95 6.03 16.31
N ALA A 58 13.76 7.23 16.90
CA ALA A 58 14.99 8.00 17.24
C ALA A 58 15.70 7.38 18.44
N GLU A 59 15.03 6.69 19.31
CA GLU A 59 15.64 6.22 20.58
C GLU A 59 16.06 4.76 20.47
N ASP A 60 15.57 4.09 19.42
CA ASP A 60 15.80 2.63 19.37
C ASP A 60 16.51 2.29 18.05
N PRO A 61 17.89 2.11 18.10
CA PRO A 61 18.65 1.82 16.86
C PRO A 61 18.23 0.48 16.25
N ALA A 62 17.91 -0.47 17.07
CA ALA A 62 17.45 -1.76 16.51
C ALA A 62 16.16 -1.59 15.69
N MET A 63 15.25 -0.84 16.19
CA MET A 63 14.02 -0.58 15.41
C MET A 63 14.34 0.11 14.08
N LYS A 64 15.22 1.07 14.12
CA LYS A 64 15.62 1.74 12.86
C LYS A 64 16.19 0.73 11.86
N THR A 65 17.13 -0.09 12.37
CA THR A 65 17.74 -1.08 11.46
C THR A 65 16.66 -2.02 10.89
N LYS A 66 15.77 -2.40 11.76
CA LYS A 66 14.71 -3.30 11.27
C LYS A 66 13.83 -2.61 10.22
N GLN A 67 13.49 -1.36 10.38
CA GLN A 67 12.68 -0.65 9.37
C GLN A 67 13.42 -0.56 8.03
N ILE A 68 14.70 -0.36 8.13
CA ILE A 68 15.47 -0.28 6.87
C ILE A 68 15.48 -1.66 6.19
N GLU A 69 15.63 -2.69 7.00
CA GLU A 69 15.65 -4.04 6.39
C GLU A 69 14.28 -4.38 5.79
N ASP A 70 13.27 -3.92 6.53
CA ASP A 70 11.93 -4.19 5.98
C ASP A 70 11.71 -3.44 4.66
N LEU A 71 12.14 -2.20 4.63
CA LEU A 71 12.03 -1.46 3.36
C LEU A 71 12.84 -2.13 2.25
N ARG A 72 13.97 -2.59 2.62
CA ARG A 72 14.80 -3.28 1.60
C ARG A 72 14.08 -4.54 1.09
N GLU A 73 13.57 -5.26 1.98
CA GLU A 73 12.87 -6.48 1.53
C GLU A 73 11.65 -6.12 0.67
N LEU A 74 10.87 -5.14 1.11
CA LEU A 74 9.72 -4.70 0.30
C LEU A 74 10.14 -4.36 -1.13
N LEU A 75 11.17 -3.54 -1.23
CA LEU A 75 11.58 -3.11 -2.60
C LEU A 75 12.19 -4.28 -3.37
N ALA A 76 12.82 -5.19 -2.64
CA ALA A 76 13.37 -6.37 -3.36
C ALA A 76 12.23 -7.23 -3.92
N PHE A 77 11.25 -7.40 -3.14
CA PHE A 77 10.13 -8.20 -3.65
C PHE A 77 9.47 -7.49 -4.83
N ALA A 78 9.25 -6.25 -4.65
CA ALA A 78 8.64 -5.52 -5.78
C ALA A 78 9.49 -5.63 -7.05
N SER A 79 10.83 -5.49 -6.88
CA SER A 79 11.72 -5.61 -8.07
C SER A 79 11.64 -7.02 -8.67
N GLN A 80 11.61 -7.96 -7.72
CA GLN A 80 11.54 -9.34 -8.25
C GLN A 80 10.22 -9.56 -8.99
N ALA A 81 9.15 -9.06 -8.48
CA ALA A 81 7.86 -9.18 -9.19
C ALA A 81 7.94 -8.60 -10.61
N LEU A 82 8.63 -7.47 -10.82
CA LEU A 82 8.79 -6.93 -12.19
C LEU A 82 9.60 -7.89 -13.07
N ARG A 83 10.64 -8.48 -12.46
CA ARG A 83 11.48 -9.41 -13.25
C ARG A 83 10.70 -10.67 -13.64
N ASP A 84 9.78 -10.93 -12.80
CA ASP A 84 9.02 -12.15 -13.12
C ASP A 84 7.80 -11.81 -13.98
N SER A 85 7.65 -10.56 -14.36
CA SER A 85 6.61 -10.07 -15.29
C SER A 85 5.22 -10.12 -14.63
N LEU A 86 5.27 -10.10 -13.29
CA LEU A 86 3.95 -10.07 -12.64
C LEU A 86 3.24 -8.74 -12.90
N ALA A 87 3.96 -7.72 -13.16
CA ALA A 87 3.34 -6.41 -13.39
C ALA A 87 2.77 -6.32 -14.81
N ALA A 88 3.25 -7.25 -15.67
CA ALA A 88 2.78 -7.18 -17.08
C ALA A 88 1.43 -7.88 -17.24
N ASP A 89 1.05 -8.69 -16.25
CA ASP A 89 -0.33 -9.22 -16.29
C ASP A 89 -1.37 -8.10 -16.37
N PRO A 90 -2.34 -8.16 -17.31
CA PRO A 90 -3.27 -7.04 -17.58
C PRO A 90 -4.01 -6.62 -16.30
N ILE A 91 -4.34 -7.59 -15.47
CA ILE A 91 -5.08 -7.21 -14.24
C ILE A 91 -4.14 -6.44 -13.30
N ASN A 92 -2.93 -6.94 -13.19
CA ASN A 92 -1.99 -6.24 -12.29
C ASN A 92 -1.59 -4.87 -12.84
N LYS A 93 -1.44 -4.86 -14.13
CA LYS A 93 -1.09 -3.56 -14.72
C LYS A 93 -2.19 -2.54 -14.45
N GLN A 94 -3.43 -2.97 -14.68
CA GLN A 94 -4.54 -2.07 -14.38
C GLN A 94 -4.58 -1.66 -12.89
N GLU A 95 -4.32 -2.60 -11.99
CA GLU A 95 -4.32 -2.24 -10.56
C GLU A 95 -3.18 -1.26 -10.22
N LEU A 96 -2.06 -1.49 -10.80
CA LEU A 96 -0.97 -0.51 -10.53
C LEU A 96 -1.38 0.89 -11.02
N GLU A 97 -2.09 0.94 -12.17
CA GLU A 97 -2.58 2.26 -12.63
C GLU A 97 -3.64 2.82 -11.66
N ASN A 98 -4.49 1.89 -11.19
CA ASN A 98 -5.50 2.36 -10.20
C ASN A 98 -4.81 2.90 -8.94
N ILE A 99 -3.77 2.20 -8.46
CA ILE A 99 -3.05 2.68 -7.26
C ILE A 99 -2.44 4.06 -7.53
N TYR A 100 -1.90 4.20 -8.67
CA TYR A 100 -1.35 5.53 -9.01
C TYR A 100 -2.44 6.60 -8.96
N ALA A 101 -3.51 6.40 -9.75
CA ALA A 101 -4.55 7.42 -9.82
C ALA A 101 -5.13 7.73 -8.45
N GLU A 102 -5.36 6.78 -7.72
CA GLU A 102 -5.99 6.99 -6.41
C GLU A 102 -5.04 7.72 -5.48
N THR A 103 -3.82 7.33 -5.47
CA THR A 103 -2.87 7.96 -4.53
C THR A 103 -2.65 9.42 -4.90
N VAL A 104 -2.59 9.66 -6.11
CA VAL A 104 -2.42 11.07 -6.53
C VAL A 104 -3.66 11.87 -6.16
N ALA A 105 -4.76 11.33 -6.44
CA ALA A 105 -6.00 12.09 -6.16
C ALA A 105 -6.16 12.34 -4.65
N VAL A 106 -5.92 11.33 -3.90
CA VAL A 106 -6.08 11.52 -2.43
C VAL A 106 -5.06 12.55 -1.92
N SER A 107 -3.83 12.41 -2.42
CA SER A 107 -2.81 13.40 -1.98
C SER A 107 -3.22 14.83 -2.38
N TYR A 108 -3.76 14.89 -3.50
CA TYR A 108 -4.15 16.24 -3.96
C TYR A 108 -5.36 16.74 -3.18
N ASP A 109 -6.30 15.91 -3.03
CA ASP A 109 -7.45 16.30 -2.20
C ASP A 109 -7.01 16.85 -0.84
N ARG A 110 -6.13 16.15 -0.19
CA ARG A 110 -5.66 16.63 1.14
C ARG A 110 -4.92 17.96 1.02
N GLU A 111 -4.13 18.00 0.04
CA GLU A 111 -3.36 19.25 -0.11
C GLU A 111 -4.27 20.42 -0.48
N LYS A 112 -5.10 20.17 -1.37
CA LYS A 112 -5.97 21.26 -1.87
C LYS A 112 -6.90 21.75 -0.74
N ASN A 113 -7.17 20.84 0.15
CA ASN A 113 -8.17 21.25 1.15
C ASN A 113 -7.53 21.36 2.54
N LYS A 114 -6.31 21.51 2.50
CA LYS A 114 -5.60 21.68 3.78
C LYS A 114 -6.11 22.93 4.50
N GLY A 115 -6.43 22.73 5.82
CA GLY A 115 -6.86 23.91 6.62
C GLY A 115 -8.39 24.04 6.62
N LYS A 116 -9.04 23.21 5.78
CA LYS A 116 -10.52 23.28 5.78
C LYS A 116 -11.09 22.22 6.72
N ALA A 117 -12.50 22.36 7.08
CA ALA A 117 -13.13 21.34 7.94
C ALA A 117 -13.01 19.94 7.30
N ALA A 118 -12.70 19.05 8.31
CA ALA A 118 -12.42 17.67 7.82
C ALA A 118 -13.71 17.07 7.20
N LYS A 119 -13.55 16.64 5.89
CA LYS A 119 -14.58 15.83 5.21
C LYS A 119 -13.98 14.49 4.78
N PRO A 120 -14.97 13.56 4.69
CA PRO A 120 -14.41 12.31 4.17
C PRO A 120 -13.68 12.53 2.84
N PRO A 121 -12.79 11.60 2.50
CA PRO A 121 -12.06 11.75 1.24
C PRO A 121 -13.01 12.07 0.06
N PHE A 122 -12.57 13.17 -0.64
CA PHE A 122 -13.25 13.62 -1.87
C PHE A 122 -14.58 14.29 -1.54
N GLY A 123 -14.75 14.64 -0.28
CA GLY A 123 -16.02 15.22 0.17
C GLY A 123 -16.23 16.63 -0.41
N PHE A 124 -15.16 17.19 -0.94
CA PHE A 124 -15.33 18.57 -1.44
C PHE A 124 -15.66 18.56 -2.92
N ILE A 125 -15.70 17.31 -3.50
CA ILE A 125 -16.15 17.22 -4.90
C ILE A 125 -17.68 17.15 -4.90
N THR A 126 -18.35 18.06 -5.75
CA THR A 126 -19.81 18.15 -5.68
C THR A 126 -20.45 17.13 -6.63
N LYS A 127 -21.73 16.97 -6.44
CA LYS A 127 -22.47 16.05 -7.35
C LYS A 127 -22.47 16.59 -8.78
N ASP A 128 -22.51 17.90 -8.89
CA ASP A 128 -22.50 18.49 -10.25
C ASP A 128 -21.18 18.19 -10.97
N GLN A 129 -20.14 18.28 -10.18
CA GLN A 129 -18.84 17.95 -10.82
C GLN A 129 -18.82 16.49 -11.28
N VAL A 130 -19.36 15.64 -10.50
CA VAL A 130 -19.39 14.21 -10.90
C VAL A 130 -20.29 14.05 -12.12
N LYS A 131 -21.44 14.68 -12.05
CA LYS A 131 -22.34 14.61 -13.22
C LYS A 131 -21.66 15.14 -14.48
N ALA A 132 -20.97 16.26 -14.36
CA ALA A 132 -20.25 16.80 -15.52
C ALA A 132 -19.19 15.81 -16.04
N TYR A 133 -18.57 15.15 -15.13
CA TYR A 133 -17.54 14.18 -15.56
C TYR A 133 -18.15 13.09 -16.45
N TRP A 134 -19.33 12.70 -16.08
CA TRP A 134 -19.89 11.58 -16.87
C TRP A 134 -20.57 12.11 -18.13
N ALA A 135 -20.89 13.44 -18.14
CA ALA A 135 -21.57 13.99 -19.33
C ALA A 135 -20.54 14.34 -20.41
N GLU A 136 -19.26 14.34 -20.07
CA GLU A 136 -18.23 14.72 -21.05
C GLU A 136 -18.23 13.75 -22.24
N LYS A 137 -18.34 14.41 -23.45
CA LYS A 137 -18.45 13.57 -24.67
C LYS A 137 -17.07 13.04 -25.08
N GLU A 138 -17.18 11.90 -25.59
CA GLU A 138 -15.94 11.23 -26.07
C GLU A 138 -15.32 12.04 -27.21
N THR A 139 -14.08 12.34 -27.01
CA THR A 139 -13.37 12.98 -28.15
C THR A 139 -12.59 11.92 -28.92
N ALA A 140 -12.42 12.15 -30.26
CA ALA A 140 -11.71 11.19 -31.14
C ALA A 140 -10.34 10.83 -30.57
N GLY A 141 -10.26 9.49 -30.19
CA GLY A 141 -8.91 9.01 -29.75
C GLY A 141 -8.85 8.84 -28.23
N GLN A 142 -10.06 9.15 -27.49
CA GLN A 142 -10.06 8.95 -26.03
C GLN A 142 -11.12 7.89 -25.67
N ARG A 143 -10.67 7.02 -24.81
CA ARG A 143 -11.64 6.03 -24.30
C ARG A 143 -12.73 6.71 -23.47
N SER A 144 -13.95 6.09 -23.59
CA SER A 144 -15.03 6.68 -22.77
C SER A 144 -14.79 6.46 -21.27
N HIS A 145 -15.34 7.42 -20.46
CA HIS A 145 -15.21 7.25 -19.00
C HIS A 145 -15.85 5.93 -18.54
N GLU A 146 -16.90 5.54 -19.27
CA GLU A 146 -17.53 4.26 -18.87
C GLU A 146 -16.59 3.07 -19.10
N ALA A 147 -16.00 3.10 -20.19
CA ALA A 147 -15.04 2.00 -20.46
C ALA A 147 -13.90 1.99 -19.43
N GLU A 148 -13.38 3.11 -19.08
CA GLU A 148 -12.32 3.15 -18.05
C GLU A 148 -12.84 2.64 -16.70
N PHE A 149 -14.05 3.06 -16.41
CA PHE A 149 -14.61 2.59 -15.13
C PHE A 149 -14.74 1.06 -15.15
N ASN A 150 -15.17 0.54 -16.22
CA ASN A 150 -15.32 -0.93 -16.26
C ASN A 150 -13.96 -1.63 -16.08
N ASP A 151 -12.92 -1.11 -16.68
CA ASP A 151 -11.58 -1.71 -16.45
C ASP A 151 -11.19 -1.62 -14.97
N PHE A 152 -11.45 -0.45 -14.45
CA PHE A 152 -11.15 -0.25 -13.02
C PHE A 152 -11.90 -1.27 -12.16
N LEU A 153 -13.16 -1.39 -12.38
CA LEU A 153 -13.97 -2.23 -11.51
C LEU A 153 -13.62 -3.71 -11.73
N ASN A 154 -13.44 -4.12 -12.97
CA ASN A 154 -13.10 -5.53 -13.24
C ASN A 154 -11.77 -5.94 -12.61
N ALA A 155 -10.81 -5.06 -12.71
CA ALA A 155 -9.53 -5.39 -12.06
C ALA A 155 -9.69 -5.56 -10.55
N LYS A 156 -10.52 -4.69 -9.89
CA LYS A 156 -10.69 -4.79 -8.42
C LYS A 156 -11.44 -6.08 -8.04
N ILE A 157 -12.33 -6.40 -8.88
CA ILE A 157 -13.11 -7.62 -8.56
C ILE A 157 -12.22 -8.85 -8.76
N ALA A 158 -11.50 -8.83 -9.87
CA ALA A 158 -10.61 -9.98 -10.11
C ALA A 158 -9.63 -10.18 -8.94
N LEU A 159 -9.13 -9.10 -8.43
CA LEU A 159 -8.17 -9.24 -7.31
C LEU A 159 -8.89 -9.68 -6.03
N LEU A 160 -10.03 -9.14 -5.85
CA LEU A 160 -10.80 -9.52 -4.64
C LEU A 160 -11.15 -11.02 -4.69
N ARG A 161 -11.39 -11.49 -5.80
CA ARG A 161 -11.78 -12.92 -5.89
C ARG A 161 -10.57 -13.81 -5.66
N THR A 162 -9.45 -13.31 -6.05
CA THR A 162 -8.25 -14.15 -5.85
C THR A 162 -7.80 -14.12 -4.38
N SER A 163 -8.10 -13.09 -3.71
CA SER A 163 -7.49 -12.93 -2.37
C SER A 163 -8.48 -13.33 -1.28
N SER A 164 -9.78 -13.63 -1.73
CA SER A 164 -10.78 -13.94 -0.68
C SER A 164 -11.70 -15.06 -1.18
N PRO A 165 -11.67 -16.22 -0.44
CA PRO A 165 -12.52 -17.34 -0.85
C PRO A 165 -14.01 -16.97 -0.81
N ASP A 166 -14.39 -16.03 0.09
CA ASP A 166 -15.82 -15.68 0.22
C ASP A 166 -16.28 -14.79 -0.94
N MET A 167 -15.33 -14.29 -1.72
CA MET A 167 -15.72 -13.31 -2.76
C MET A 167 -15.61 -13.98 -4.14
N LYS A 168 -15.24 -15.31 -4.13
CA LYS A 168 -14.94 -15.95 -5.42
C LYS A 168 -16.21 -16.01 -6.30
N ASP A 169 -17.40 -16.09 -5.61
CA ASP A 169 -18.61 -16.27 -6.47
C ASP A 169 -19.63 -15.17 -6.16
N ARG A 170 -19.16 -14.15 -5.46
CA ARG A 170 -20.15 -13.12 -5.08
C ARG A 170 -20.30 -12.12 -6.24
N GLU A 171 -21.60 -11.82 -6.44
CA GLU A 171 -21.85 -10.76 -7.45
C GLU A 171 -21.89 -9.38 -6.80
N ILE A 172 -21.30 -8.46 -7.54
CA ILE A 172 -21.32 -7.07 -7.01
C ILE A 172 -22.72 -6.48 -7.22
N SER A 173 -23.32 -6.00 -6.06
CA SER A 173 -24.67 -5.40 -6.16
C SER A 173 -24.65 -4.07 -6.92
N LYS A 174 -25.83 -3.59 -7.40
CA LYS A 174 -25.93 -2.29 -8.10
C LYS A 174 -25.50 -1.13 -7.19
N VAL A 175 -25.92 -1.24 -5.94
CA VAL A 175 -25.53 -0.16 -5.00
C VAL A 175 -24.00 -0.08 -4.91
N GLU A 176 -23.35 -1.20 -4.80
CA GLU A 176 -21.86 -1.19 -4.72
C GLU A 176 -21.26 -0.64 -6.01
N LYS A 177 -21.85 -1.04 -7.09
CA LYS A 177 -21.30 -0.53 -8.36
C LYS A 177 -21.49 0.99 -8.46
N ASP A 178 -22.71 1.46 -8.06
CA ASP A 178 -22.94 2.91 -8.12
C ASP A 178 -21.98 3.67 -7.20
N GLN A 179 -21.71 3.10 -6.04
CA GLN A 179 -20.74 3.76 -5.14
C GLN A 179 -19.34 3.75 -5.76
N SER A 180 -19.03 2.66 -6.40
CA SER A 180 -17.69 2.59 -7.02
C SER A 180 -17.59 3.59 -8.19
N ARG A 181 -18.70 3.67 -8.82
CA ARG A 181 -18.71 4.60 -9.96
C ARG A 181 -18.49 6.04 -9.47
N ASP A 182 -19.19 6.42 -8.43
CA ASP A 182 -19.01 7.75 -7.83
C ASP A 182 -17.57 7.98 -7.38
N VAL A 183 -17.02 7.06 -6.68
CA VAL A 183 -15.64 7.23 -6.18
C VAL A 183 -14.67 7.30 -7.37
N PHE A 184 -14.92 6.46 -8.33
CA PHE A 184 -14.04 6.47 -9.52
C PHE A 184 -14.03 7.87 -10.17
N ALA A 185 -15.17 8.40 -10.35
CA ALA A 185 -15.22 9.75 -10.97
C ALA A 185 -14.46 10.78 -10.14
N LYS A 186 -14.65 10.70 -8.87
CA LYS A 186 -13.97 11.69 -8.01
C LYS A 186 -12.44 11.53 -8.08
N ILE A 187 -12.01 10.30 -8.15
CA ILE A 187 -10.56 10.06 -8.29
C ILE A 187 -10.06 10.68 -9.59
N ARG A 188 -10.88 10.51 -10.61
CA ARG A 188 -10.39 10.98 -11.92
C ARG A 188 -10.42 12.51 -11.99
N ILE A 189 -11.39 13.09 -11.37
CA ILE A 189 -11.47 14.57 -11.38
C ILE A 189 -10.25 15.17 -10.66
N TYR A 190 -9.99 14.79 -9.50
CA TYR A 190 -8.84 15.38 -8.78
C TYR A 190 -7.52 14.97 -9.44
N LYS A 191 -7.45 13.74 -9.88
CA LYS A 191 -6.18 13.39 -10.57
C LYS A 191 -5.95 14.30 -11.78
N ALA A 192 -7.00 14.43 -12.60
CA ALA A 192 -6.86 15.31 -13.78
C ALA A 192 -6.42 16.72 -13.37
N GLU A 193 -7.03 17.26 -12.36
CA GLU A 193 -6.60 18.59 -11.90
C GLU A 193 -5.14 18.59 -11.44
N TYR A 194 -4.81 17.60 -10.60
CA TYR A 194 -3.38 17.47 -10.21
C TYR A 194 -2.48 17.48 -11.45
N ASP A 195 -2.74 16.65 -12.47
CA ASP A 195 -1.86 16.53 -13.65
C ASP A 195 -1.75 17.88 -14.39
N GLN A 196 -2.89 18.48 -14.50
CA GLN A 196 -2.87 19.80 -15.16
C GLN A 196 -1.98 20.79 -14.40
N LYS A 197 -2.11 20.83 -13.12
CA LYS A 197 -1.32 21.80 -12.34
C LYS A 197 0.17 21.39 -12.29
N GLU A 198 0.37 20.14 -12.18
CA GLU A 198 1.79 19.72 -12.22
C GLU A 198 2.42 20.11 -13.56
N LYS A 199 1.73 19.86 -14.67
CA LYS A 199 2.29 20.21 -16.00
C LYS A 199 2.48 21.72 -16.13
N ALA A 200 1.62 22.38 -15.50
CA ALA A 200 1.73 23.85 -15.56
C ALA A 200 2.80 24.38 -14.61
N GLY A 201 3.30 23.49 -13.74
CA GLY A 201 4.37 23.89 -12.80
C GLY A 201 3.82 24.69 -11.62
N THR A 202 2.55 24.50 -11.36
CA THR A 202 1.96 25.34 -10.29
C THR A 202 1.92 24.58 -8.98
N LEU A 203 2.31 23.31 -9.04
CA LEU A 203 2.36 22.59 -7.75
C LEU A 203 3.78 22.63 -7.18
N PRO A 204 3.83 22.76 -5.85
CA PRO A 204 5.16 22.74 -5.23
C PRO A 204 5.89 21.41 -5.46
N LYS A 205 7.21 21.56 -5.72
CA LYS A 205 8.00 20.35 -6.02
C LYS A 205 7.99 19.36 -4.84
N LEU A 206 8.16 19.91 -3.70
CA LEU A 206 8.16 19.00 -2.54
C LEU A 206 6.87 18.19 -2.47
N PHE A 207 5.72 18.76 -2.72
CA PHE A 207 4.43 18.02 -2.73
C PHE A 207 4.43 16.95 -3.83
N ILE A 208 4.89 17.33 -4.95
CA ILE A 208 4.92 16.34 -6.06
C ILE A 208 5.83 15.16 -5.69
N ASP A 209 6.99 15.44 -5.16
CA ASP A 209 7.92 14.36 -4.79
C ASP A 209 7.31 13.46 -3.70
N LYS A 210 6.70 14.10 -2.84
CA LYS A 210 6.07 13.28 -1.78
C LYS A 210 4.97 12.39 -2.37
N THR A 211 4.17 12.95 -3.22
CA THR A 211 3.09 12.16 -3.83
C THR A 211 3.66 10.98 -4.64
N TYR A 212 4.70 11.20 -5.38
CA TYR A 212 5.27 10.09 -6.17
C TYR A 212 5.93 9.04 -5.26
N LEU A 213 6.51 9.55 -4.18
CA LEU A 213 7.06 8.56 -3.24
C LEU A 213 5.94 7.67 -2.67
N LYS A 214 4.80 8.24 -2.38
CA LYS A 214 3.66 7.41 -1.87
C LYS A 214 3.20 6.43 -2.95
N VAL A 215 3.20 6.93 -4.20
CA VAL A 215 2.80 6.00 -5.29
C VAL A 215 3.79 4.83 -5.35
N LYS A 216 5.06 5.17 -5.36
CA LYS A 216 6.09 4.14 -5.42
C LYS A 216 5.92 3.09 -4.31
N LEU A 217 5.67 3.54 -3.07
CA LEU A 217 5.63 2.57 -1.94
C LEU A 217 4.32 1.77 -1.98
N GLN A 218 3.26 2.39 -2.46
CA GLN A 218 2.02 1.58 -2.54
C GLN A 218 2.11 0.56 -3.68
N GLN A 219 2.66 0.96 -4.78
CA GLN A 219 2.86 -0.05 -5.85
C GLN A 219 3.81 -1.16 -5.40
N ALA A 220 4.88 -0.72 -4.66
CA ALA A 220 5.83 -1.76 -4.16
C ALA A 220 5.10 -2.75 -3.23
N GLN A 221 4.21 -2.23 -2.49
CA GLN A 221 3.49 -3.14 -1.55
C GLN A 221 2.62 -4.12 -2.34
N PHE A 222 1.89 -3.57 -3.29
CA PHE A 222 1.07 -4.48 -4.11
C PHE A 222 1.93 -5.55 -4.78
N LEU A 223 2.99 -5.17 -5.38
CA LEU A 223 3.85 -6.16 -6.09
C LEU A 223 4.53 -7.10 -5.10
N ALA A 224 4.93 -6.58 -4.02
CA ALA A 224 5.55 -7.46 -3.03
C ALA A 224 4.57 -8.55 -2.58
N ARG A 225 3.34 -8.16 -2.45
CA ARG A 225 2.35 -9.20 -2.08
C ARG A 225 2.28 -10.29 -3.15
N LEU A 226 2.22 -9.88 -4.39
CA LEU A 226 2.19 -10.89 -5.48
C LEU A 226 3.42 -11.79 -5.43
N CYS A 227 4.52 -11.15 -5.25
CA CYS A 227 5.76 -11.96 -5.18
C CYS A 227 5.73 -12.92 -3.99
N SER A 228 5.26 -12.42 -2.91
CA SER A 228 5.19 -13.30 -1.72
C SER A 228 4.30 -14.52 -1.99
N GLU A 229 3.24 -14.31 -2.68
CA GLU A 229 2.38 -15.47 -3.02
C GLU A 229 3.14 -16.48 -3.88
N LYS A 230 3.91 -16.02 -4.74
CA LYS A 230 4.72 -16.95 -5.55
C LYS A 230 5.76 -17.68 -4.69
N ILE A 231 6.32 -16.87 -3.81
CA ILE A 231 7.31 -17.53 -2.93
C ILE A 231 6.60 -18.60 -2.08
N ALA A 232 5.45 -18.25 -1.63
CA ALA A 232 4.73 -19.23 -0.80
C ALA A 232 4.46 -20.51 -1.61
N GLU A 233 4.13 -20.36 -2.81
CA GLU A 233 3.89 -21.56 -3.64
C GLU A 233 5.18 -22.36 -3.85
N ARG A 234 6.25 -21.69 -4.00
CA ARG A 234 7.53 -22.41 -4.27
C ARG A 234 8.11 -22.99 -2.97
N SER A 235 7.53 -22.52 -1.89
CA SER A 235 8.14 -22.96 -0.63
C SER A 235 7.42 -24.21 -0.11
N LYS A 236 6.50 -24.73 -0.85
CA LYS A 236 5.72 -25.88 -0.34
C LYS A 236 6.61 -27.15 -0.35
N ALA A 237 6.48 -27.88 0.79
CA ALA A 237 7.30 -29.10 0.97
C ALA A 237 6.66 -30.26 0.19
N THR A 238 7.54 -31.04 -0.35
CA THR A 238 7.03 -32.30 -0.97
C THR A 238 7.06 -33.45 0.06
N ASP A 239 6.31 -34.52 -0.30
CA ASP A 239 6.30 -35.68 0.62
C ASP A 239 7.72 -36.25 0.81
N ALA A 240 8.40 -36.23 -0.26
CA ALA A 240 9.78 -36.72 -0.15
C ALA A 240 10.60 -35.85 0.81
N ASP A 241 10.46 -34.52 0.73
CA ASP A 241 11.18 -33.61 1.66
C ASP A 241 10.79 -33.89 3.12
N ILE A 242 9.54 -34.20 3.28
CA ILE A 242 9.05 -34.39 4.67
C ILE A 242 9.64 -35.69 5.24
N SER A 243 9.60 -36.72 4.44
CA SER A 243 10.15 -38.01 4.92
C SER A 243 11.64 -37.88 5.24
N LYS A 244 12.31 -37.17 4.33
CA LYS A 244 13.76 -36.95 4.58
C LYS A 244 13.99 -36.16 5.87
N TYR A 245 13.18 -35.18 6.10
CA TYR A 245 13.36 -34.36 7.32
C TYR A 245 13.08 -35.19 8.58
N ILE A 246 12.08 -36.00 8.59
CA ILE A 246 11.71 -36.79 9.79
C ILE A 246 12.82 -37.81 10.08
N ALA A 247 13.37 -38.39 9.01
CA ALA A 247 14.46 -39.35 9.21
C ALA A 247 15.70 -38.67 9.78
N ALA A 248 15.92 -37.46 9.39
CA ALA A 248 17.16 -36.76 9.83
C ALA A 248 16.98 -36.09 11.19
N HIS A 249 15.70 -35.96 11.61
CA HIS A 249 15.48 -35.24 12.88
C HIS A 249 14.45 -36.01 13.72
N PRO A 250 14.76 -37.22 14.15
CA PRO A 250 13.77 -38.10 14.81
C PRO A 250 13.37 -37.56 16.19
N ASN A 251 14.21 -36.67 16.87
CA ASN A 251 13.90 -36.18 18.24
C ASN A 251 13.10 -34.88 18.19
N ASP A 252 13.17 -34.13 17.08
CA ASP A 252 12.43 -32.84 16.93
C ASP A 252 10.94 -33.10 16.66
N THR A 253 10.61 -34.16 16.03
CA THR A 253 9.21 -34.44 15.64
C THR A 253 8.46 -35.12 16.79
N THR A 254 9.16 -35.71 17.70
CA THR A 254 8.51 -36.39 18.84
C THR A 254 8.27 -35.41 19.99
N ALA A 255 8.92 -34.27 19.99
CA ALA A 255 8.81 -33.27 21.07
C ALA A 255 7.77 -32.20 20.69
N SER A 256 7.25 -32.39 19.45
CA SER A 256 6.31 -31.34 18.99
C SER A 256 4.87 -31.76 19.32
N GLU A 257 3.97 -30.80 19.68
CA GLU A 257 2.52 -31.04 19.96
C GLU A 257 1.76 -31.31 18.65
N LEU A 258 2.43 -31.05 17.47
CA LEU A 258 1.86 -31.38 16.16
C LEU A 258 2.28 -32.78 15.70
N PRO A 259 1.39 -33.32 14.86
CA PRO A 259 1.84 -34.59 14.27
C PRO A 259 3.16 -34.43 13.51
N ALA A 260 4.12 -35.37 13.66
CA ALA A 260 5.51 -35.32 13.13
C ALA A 260 5.53 -34.84 11.67
N ARG A 261 4.61 -35.34 10.88
CA ARG A 261 4.61 -34.91 9.47
C ARG A 261 4.27 -33.42 9.34
N ASP A 262 3.23 -32.90 10.10
CA ASP A 262 2.87 -31.46 10.03
C ASP A 262 4.01 -30.58 10.55
N TYR A 263 4.64 -31.07 11.66
CA TYR A 263 5.79 -30.27 12.16
C TYR A 263 6.89 -30.18 11.10
N ALA A 264 7.22 -31.37 10.54
CA ALA A 264 8.31 -31.38 9.52
C ALA A 264 7.93 -30.50 8.33
N ARG A 265 6.70 -30.61 7.88
CA ARG A 265 6.28 -29.79 6.74
C ARG A 265 6.42 -28.30 7.08
N ASN A 266 5.95 -27.83 8.22
CA ASN A 266 6.05 -26.41 8.59
C ASN A 266 7.51 -25.94 8.67
N LYS A 267 8.36 -26.77 9.21
CA LYS A 267 9.77 -26.33 9.35
C LYS A 267 10.43 -26.22 7.97
N ILE A 268 10.13 -27.18 7.14
CA ILE A 268 10.76 -27.12 5.80
C ILE A 268 10.24 -25.90 5.04
N GLU A 269 8.93 -25.79 5.06
CA GLU A 269 8.38 -24.63 4.31
C GLU A 269 8.89 -23.30 4.89
N GLU A 270 9.03 -23.17 6.19
CA GLU A 270 9.65 -21.96 6.78
C GLU A 270 11.08 -21.76 6.30
N ASP A 271 11.83 -22.87 6.30
CA ASP A 271 13.24 -22.72 5.87
C ASP A 271 13.32 -22.37 4.38
N ASN A 272 12.45 -22.99 3.60
CA ASN A 272 12.46 -22.65 2.16
C ASN A 272 12.10 -21.17 1.95
N GLU A 273 11.11 -20.75 2.67
CA GLU A 273 10.70 -19.33 2.50
C GLU A 273 11.84 -18.38 2.89
N LYS A 274 12.46 -18.62 4.06
CA LYS A 274 13.59 -17.75 4.48
C LYS A 274 14.70 -17.75 3.43
N ARG A 275 14.96 -18.94 2.95
CA ARG A 275 16.05 -19.03 1.95
C ARG A 275 15.68 -18.26 0.68
N LEU A 276 14.45 -18.51 0.21
CA LEU A 276 14.06 -17.82 -1.04
C LEU A 276 14.01 -16.30 -0.83
N THR A 277 13.54 -15.88 0.30
CA THR A 277 13.54 -14.42 0.56
C THR A 277 14.97 -13.87 0.54
N ALA A 278 15.86 -14.48 1.24
CA ALA A 278 17.26 -14.01 1.25
C ALA A 278 17.85 -13.98 -0.16
N GLU A 279 17.51 -14.98 -0.95
CA GLU A 279 18.04 -15.01 -2.33
C GLU A 279 17.50 -13.83 -3.15
N ILE A 280 16.23 -13.62 -2.94
CA ILE A 280 15.64 -12.51 -3.72
C ILE A 280 16.27 -11.17 -3.30
N VAL A 281 16.33 -10.98 -1.97
CA VAL A 281 16.92 -9.71 -1.52
C VAL A 281 18.34 -9.56 -2.06
N ALA A 282 19.10 -10.63 -2.06
CA ALA A 282 20.51 -10.55 -2.53
C ALA A 282 20.56 -10.34 -4.05
N ALA A 283 19.61 -10.88 -4.81
CA ALA A 283 19.68 -10.85 -6.29
C ALA A 283 19.25 -9.49 -6.82
N ASN A 284 18.51 -8.71 -5.97
CA ASN A 284 17.93 -7.50 -6.58
C ASN A 284 18.74 -6.26 -6.19
N ASN A 285 19.79 -6.39 -5.46
CA ASN A 285 20.75 -5.31 -5.14
C ASN A 285 20.03 -4.01 -4.77
N ILE A 286 19.12 -4.08 -3.73
CA ILE A 286 18.33 -2.90 -3.34
C ILE A 286 19.21 -1.96 -2.51
N GLN A 287 19.11 -0.66 -2.89
CA GLN A 287 19.86 0.35 -2.13
C GLN A 287 18.90 1.17 -1.25
N VAL A 288 19.19 1.04 0.08
CA VAL A 288 18.37 1.85 1.00
C VAL A 288 19.32 2.71 1.85
N ALA A 289 19.03 4.02 1.74
CA ALA A 289 19.91 4.89 2.55
C ALA A 289 19.77 4.58 4.05
N ASP A 290 20.94 4.46 4.69
CA ASP A 290 20.85 4.14 6.14
C ASP A 290 21.40 5.30 6.97
N ASP A 291 21.73 6.33 6.26
CA ASP A 291 22.34 7.47 7.01
C ASP A 291 21.34 8.63 7.06
N PHE A 292 20.06 8.38 7.42
CA PHE A 292 19.09 9.50 7.46
C PHE A 292 18.94 10.00 8.89
N THR A 293 18.40 11.23 8.93
CA THR A 293 18.22 11.85 10.27
C THR A 293 16.73 11.80 10.66
N VAL A 294 16.60 11.36 11.92
CA VAL A 294 15.20 11.33 12.43
C VAL A 294 14.87 12.70 13.05
N PRO A 295 13.79 13.30 12.51
CA PRO A 295 13.48 14.63 13.05
C PRO A 295 13.31 14.61 14.58
N VAL A 296 14.11 15.60 15.28
CA VAL A 296 13.99 15.70 16.74
C VAL A 296 12.71 16.49 17.08
N MET A 297 11.75 15.67 17.69
CA MET A 297 10.52 16.42 18.03
C MET A 297 10.76 17.30 19.27
N SER A 298 10.69 18.68 19.12
CA SER A 298 10.77 19.53 20.31
C SER A 298 9.60 19.22 21.28
N PRO A 299 9.87 18.97 22.63
CA PRO A 299 8.78 18.76 23.58
C PRO A 299 7.68 19.83 23.45
N THR A 300 6.84 19.98 22.34
CA THR A 300 5.79 21.01 22.34
C THR A 300 4.47 20.39 22.77
N THR A 301 3.96 20.80 24.11
CA THR A 301 2.81 21.32 24.90
C THR A 301 1.49 20.74 24.36
N VAL A 302 1.28 19.48 24.49
CA VAL A 302 -0.07 18.90 24.52
C VAL A 302 -1.11 20.01 24.74
N LYS A 303 -1.47 20.87 23.74
CA LYS A 303 -2.72 21.66 23.81
C LYS A 303 -3.83 20.89 24.53
N LYS A 304 -3.87 20.88 25.92
CA LYS A 304 -5.00 20.53 26.79
C LYS A 304 -6.35 20.90 26.14
N GLU A 305 -6.87 20.11 25.27
CA GLU A 305 -8.29 20.14 24.87
C GLU A 305 -9.19 20.59 26.03
N PRO A 306 -9.85 21.77 26.02
CA PRO A 306 -10.85 22.18 27.02
C PRO A 306 -11.93 21.11 27.21
N VAL A 307 -11.84 20.35 28.28
CA VAL A 307 -12.89 19.51 28.88
C VAL A 307 -14.27 20.14 28.66
N PRO A 308 -15.14 19.51 27.80
CA PRO A 308 -16.54 19.97 27.65
C PRO A 308 -17.27 20.01 29.00
N SER A 309 -17.47 21.25 29.56
CA SER A 309 -18.37 21.71 30.63
C SER A 309 -19.73 21.00 30.57
N LYS A 310 -19.96 19.89 31.29
CA LYS A 310 -21.20 19.18 31.66
C LYS A 310 -22.37 20.15 31.84
N ARG A 311 -23.23 20.28 30.79
CA ARG A 311 -24.58 20.90 30.83
C ARG A 311 -25.43 20.28 31.93
N PRO A 312 -26.01 21.09 32.87
CA PRO A 312 -26.94 20.70 33.92
C PRO A 312 -28.28 20.19 33.36
N VAL A 313 -28.59 18.89 33.57
CA VAL A 313 -29.84 18.11 33.37
C VAL A 313 -30.98 18.81 34.12
N THR A 314 -31.78 19.66 33.42
CA THR A 314 -33.11 20.15 33.87
C THR A 314 -34.13 19.02 33.84
N LYS A 315 -34.43 18.48 35.01
CA LYS A 315 -35.59 17.66 35.40
C LYS A 315 -36.91 18.40 35.12
N ARG A 316 -37.56 18.02 34.03
CA ARG A 316 -38.92 18.55 33.79
C ARG A 316 -39.95 17.76 34.62
N PRO A 317 -41.03 18.46 35.20
CA PRO A 317 -42.14 18.07 36.08
C PRO A 317 -43.05 17.01 35.44
#